data_AF-A0A922CZU4-F1
#
_entry.id   AF-A0A922CZU4-F1
#
_cell.length_a   1.000
_cell.length_b   1.000
_cell.length_c   1.000
_cell.angle_alpha   90.00
_cell.angle_beta   90.00
_cell.angle_gamma   90.00
#
_symmetry.space_group_name_H-M   'P 1'
#
loop_
_entity.id
_entity.type
_entity.pdbx_description
1 polymer ?
#
loop_
_entity_poly.entity_id
_entity_poly.type
_entity_poly.pdbx_seq_one_letter_code
_entity_poly.pdbx_strand_id
1 'polypeptide(L)'
;MGTENCGILNDLSPVFRPYVQNMYQDLKLGLCKTKVDFERISCSPDGSESQFRVILPYCSKKLKWDILFDSSTPWFAPDFRFDDDSFLSNIDDEFLESKVPSLAKWNECDPRALSNVVSELVNLYKIHQVKKLHEDESSRAYFEYTALLGDALTSEYDVEVWVGNHIVEFLIRLKVDTSRLPELYSEGIEENPGIDTALLLVRYPNSTNAELILSPQLTKSLGNISLPQ
;
A
#
# COMPACT_ATOMS: atom_id res chain seq x y z
N MET A 1 -10.71 15.97 9.65
CA MET A 1 -11.38 15.71 8.35
C MET A 1 -11.52 14.21 8.20
N GLY A 2 -12.74 13.66 8.13
CA GLY A 2 -12.98 12.21 8.18
C GLY A 2 -14.45 11.79 8.12
N THR A 3 -15.30 12.56 7.44
CA THR A 3 -16.76 12.34 7.42
C THR A 3 -17.22 11.32 6.38
N GLU A 4 -16.43 11.04 5.35
CA GLU A 4 -16.85 10.16 4.24
C GLU A 4 -16.63 8.67 4.54
N ASN A 5 -15.55 8.32 5.27
CA ASN A 5 -15.19 6.92 5.58
C ASN A 5 -16.12 6.30 6.64
N CYS A 6 -16.76 7.12 7.47
CA CYS A 6 -17.81 6.64 8.38
C CYS A 6 -19.08 6.22 7.61
N GLY A 7 -19.27 6.77 6.39
CA GLY A 7 -20.40 6.43 5.52
C GLY A 7 -20.36 4.98 5.05
N ILE A 8 -19.22 4.50 4.56
CA ILE A 8 -19.13 3.14 4.00
C ILE A 8 -19.32 2.05 5.07
N LEU A 9 -18.79 2.27 6.27
CA LEU A 9 -18.96 1.34 7.40
C LEU A 9 -20.43 1.17 7.80
N ASN A 10 -21.24 2.23 7.66
CA ASN A 10 -22.66 2.17 8.01
C ASN A 10 -23.51 1.45 6.97
N ASP A 11 -23.07 1.42 5.72
CA ASP A 11 -23.79 0.79 4.59
C ASP A 11 -23.39 -0.68 4.39
N LEU A 12 -22.18 -1.03 4.83
CA LEU A 12 -21.68 -2.40 4.80
C LEU A 12 -22.50 -3.29 5.74
N SER A 13 -22.73 -4.53 5.32
CA SER A 13 -23.33 -5.56 6.18
C SER A 13 -22.59 -5.63 7.53
N PRO A 14 -23.31 -5.62 8.68
CA PRO A 14 -22.70 -5.55 10.01
C PRO A 14 -21.61 -6.59 10.27
N VAL A 15 -21.73 -7.77 9.66
CA VAL A 15 -20.77 -8.88 9.83
C VAL A 15 -19.38 -8.57 9.27
N PHE A 16 -19.26 -7.71 8.24
CA PHE A 16 -17.98 -7.39 7.61
C PHE A 16 -17.33 -6.10 8.13
N ARG A 17 -18.08 -5.29 8.90
CA ARG A 17 -17.58 -4.02 9.47
C ARG A 17 -16.31 -4.18 10.31
N PRO A 18 -16.15 -5.23 11.14
CA PRO A 18 -14.93 -5.41 11.92
C PRO A 18 -13.66 -5.46 11.06
N TYR A 19 -13.72 -6.08 9.88
CA TYR A 19 -12.59 -6.18 8.96
C TYR A 19 -12.18 -4.81 8.42
N VAL A 20 -13.15 -4.03 7.93
CA VAL A 20 -12.90 -2.68 7.38
C VAL A 20 -12.41 -1.73 8.47
N GLN A 21 -13.00 -1.81 9.66
CA GLN A 21 -12.57 -1.00 10.80
C GLN A 21 -11.13 -1.32 11.20
N ASN A 22 -10.77 -2.61 11.27
CA ASN A 22 -9.40 -3.01 11.60
C ASN A 22 -8.40 -2.54 10.53
N MET A 23 -8.72 -2.72 9.24
CA MET A 23 -7.88 -2.22 8.16
C MET A 23 -7.66 -0.71 8.25
N TYR A 24 -8.71 0.07 8.52
CA TYR A 24 -8.58 1.52 8.63
C TYR A 24 -7.69 1.98 9.79
N GLN A 25 -7.73 1.25 10.93
CA GLN A 25 -7.01 1.61 12.15
C GLN A 25 -5.55 1.14 12.13
N ASP A 26 -5.33 -0.11 11.74
CA ASP A 26 -4.07 -0.81 12.01
C ASP A 26 -3.24 -1.07 10.75
N LEU A 27 -3.86 -1.10 9.56
CA LEU A 27 -3.16 -1.51 8.34
C LEU A 27 -2.23 -0.40 7.84
N LYS A 28 -0.93 -0.59 8.08
CA LYS A 28 0.13 0.27 7.55
C LYS A 28 0.89 -0.48 6.46
N LEU A 29 0.77 0.02 5.23
CA LEU A 29 1.37 -0.61 4.07
C LEU A 29 2.55 0.19 3.53
N GLY A 30 3.55 -0.56 3.07
CA GLY A 30 4.62 -0.05 2.25
C GLY A 30 5.50 1.04 2.88
N LEU A 31 6.14 1.83 2.02
CA LEU A 31 7.03 2.92 2.42
C LEU A 31 6.29 4.19 2.78
N CYS A 32 5.24 4.54 2.02
CA CYS A 32 4.46 5.75 2.24
C CYS A 32 3.66 5.71 3.55
N LYS A 33 3.30 4.52 4.04
CA LYS A 33 2.46 4.29 5.25
C LYS A 33 1.26 5.24 5.36
N THR A 34 0.76 5.73 4.23
CA THR A 34 -0.46 6.51 4.15
C THR A 34 -1.61 5.63 4.63
N LYS A 35 -2.64 6.25 5.21
CA LYS A 35 -3.84 5.49 5.60
C LYS A 35 -4.50 4.90 4.37
N VAL A 36 -5.00 3.68 4.55
CA VAL A 36 -5.86 3.01 3.57
C VAL A 36 -7.20 3.72 3.50
N ASP A 37 -7.75 3.83 2.30
CA ASP A 37 -9.03 4.50 2.03
C ASP A 37 -10.01 3.55 1.36
N PHE A 38 -11.30 3.89 1.34
CA PHE A 38 -12.36 3.00 0.86
C PHE A 38 -13.36 3.73 -0.04
N GLU A 39 -13.70 3.11 -1.17
CA GLU A 39 -14.69 3.57 -2.15
C GLU A 39 -15.87 2.58 -2.18
N ARG A 40 -17.10 3.09 -2.36
CA ARG A 40 -18.30 2.26 -2.57
C ARG A 40 -18.33 1.68 -3.99
N ILE A 41 -18.89 0.48 -4.14
CA ILE A 41 -19.13 -0.15 -5.45
C ILE A 41 -20.64 -0.32 -5.62
N SER A 42 -21.27 0.69 -6.22
CA SER A 42 -22.70 0.81 -6.59
C SER A 42 -23.69 -0.27 -6.09
N CYS A 43 -24.67 0.19 -5.31
CA CYS A 43 -25.73 -0.56 -4.63
C CYS A 43 -26.48 -1.63 -5.43
N SER A 44 -26.64 -2.80 -4.81
CA SER A 44 -27.85 -3.62 -4.93
C SER A 44 -29.04 -2.93 -4.22
N PRO A 45 -30.27 -3.03 -4.73
CA PRO A 45 -31.45 -2.37 -4.16
C PRO A 45 -31.83 -2.83 -2.74
N ASP A 46 -31.20 -3.89 -2.23
CA ASP A 46 -31.66 -4.65 -1.06
C ASP A 46 -31.01 -4.22 0.28
N GLY A 47 -30.27 -3.11 0.29
CA GLY A 47 -29.98 -2.35 1.52
C GLY A 47 -28.80 -2.80 2.40
N SER A 48 -28.01 -3.79 2.00
CA SER A 48 -26.73 -4.10 2.66
C SER A 48 -25.62 -4.38 1.64
N GLU A 49 -24.58 -3.54 1.64
CA GLU A 49 -23.43 -3.69 0.75
C GLU A 49 -22.51 -4.81 1.27
N SER A 50 -22.05 -5.70 0.40
CA SER A 50 -21.07 -6.77 0.72
C SER A 50 -19.78 -6.64 -0.09
N GLN A 51 -19.71 -5.62 -0.95
CA GLN A 51 -18.60 -5.39 -1.85
C GLN A 51 -18.12 -3.96 -1.67
N PHE A 52 -16.82 -3.76 -1.65
CA PHE A 52 -16.27 -2.42 -1.52
C PHE A 52 -14.91 -2.37 -2.18
N ARG A 53 -14.47 -1.17 -2.54
CA ARG A 53 -13.15 -0.95 -3.10
C ARG A 53 -12.22 -0.45 -2.02
N VAL A 54 -11.10 -1.11 -1.85
CA VAL A 54 -10.00 -0.61 -1.02
C VAL A 54 -8.99 0.15 -1.89
N ILE A 55 -8.55 1.30 -1.40
CA ILE A 55 -7.52 2.13 -2.00
C ILE A 55 -6.25 2.00 -1.16
N LEU A 56 -5.26 1.28 -1.71
CA LEU A 56 -4.01 0.97 -1.02
C LEU A 56 -2.90 1.89 -1.55
N PRO A 57 -2.16 2.58 -0.66
CA PRO A 57 -0.98 3.34 -1.08
C PRO A 57 0.17 2.40 -1.44
N TYR A 58 0.76 2.61 -2.62
CA TYR A 58 1.90 1.82 -3.09
C TYR A 58 2.80 2.68 -3.98
N CYS A 59 4.08 2.84 -3.63
CA CYS A 59 4.95 3.82 -4.29
C CYS A 59 4.28 5.22 -4.30
N SER A 60 4.17 5.88 -5.46
CA SER A 60 3.41 7.13 -5.63
C SER A 60 1.97 6.92 -6.15
N LYS A 61 1.53 5.65 -6.22
CA LYS A 61 0.24 5.24 -6.79
C LYS A 61 -0.76 4.83 -5.70
N LYS A 62 -2.00 4.72 -6.14
CA LYS A 62 -3.13 4.19 -5.37
C LYS A 62 -3.63 2.95 -6.07
N LEU A 63 -3.39 1.77 -5.49
CA LEU A 63 -3.97 0.52 -5.98
C LEU A 63 -5.45 0.49 -5.61
N LYS A 64 -6.31 0.12 -6.55
CA LYS A 64 -7.76 0.05 -6.38
C LYS A 64 -8.20 -1.39 -6.48
N TRP A 65 -8.38 -2.06 -5.34
CA TRP A 65 -8.78 -3.46 -5.31
C TRP A 65 -10.21 -3.58 -4.83
N ASP A 66 -11.03 -4.30 -5.59
CA ASP A 66 -12.41 -4.60 -5.17
C ASP A 66 -12.38 -5.88 -4.34
N ILE A 67 -12.99 -5.82 -3.16
CA ILE A 67 -13.15 -6.95 -2.24
C ILE A 67 -14.62 -7.34 -2.26
N LEU A 68 -14.88 -8.60 -2.57
CA LEU A 68 -16.23 -9.13 -2.75
C LEU A 68 -16.52 -10.19 -1.69
N PHE A 69 -17.33 -9.84 -0.71
CA PHE A 69 -17.92 -10.81 0.21
C PHE A 69 -19.30 -11.26 -0.28
N ASP A 70 -19.71 -12.44 0.17
CA ASP A 70 -21.08 -12.93 0.06
C ASP A 70 -21.77 -12.85 1.42
N SER A 71 -22.78 -11.99 1.53
CA SER A 71 -23.58 -11.85 2.76
C SER A 71 -24.40 -13.08 3.12
N SER A 72 -24.69 -13.96 2.14
CA SER A 72 -25.39 -15.22 2.40
C SER A 72 -24.48 -16.28 3.05
N THR A 73 -23.15 -16.13 2.88
CA THR A 73 -22.15 -17.07 3.38
C THR A 73 -20.95 -16.37 4.04
N PRO A 74 -21.16 -15.56 5.10
CA PRO A 74 -20.15 -14.64 5.65
C PRO A 74 -18.93 -15.31 6.31
N TRP A 75 -18.93 -16.63 6.49
CA TRP A 75 -17.80 -17.41 7.00
C TRP A 75 -16.79 -17.80 5.91
N PHE A 76 -17.13 -17.61 4.62
CA PHE A 76 -16.15 -17.80 3.54
C PHE A 76 -15.23 -16.59 3.39
N ALA A 77 -14.04 -16.85 2.86
CA ALA A 77 -13.10 -15.82 2.46
C ALA A 77 -13.68 -14.94 1.33
N PRO A 78 -13.29 -13.67 1.24
CA PRO A 78 -13.70 -12.82 0.12
C PRO A 78 -12.95 -13.15 -1.16
N ASP A 79 -13.56 -12.79 -2.29
CA ASP A 79 -12.87 -12.71 -3.58
C ASP A 79 -12.24 -11.33 -3.77
N PHE A 80 -11.23 -11.27 -4.63
CA PHE A 80 -10.51 -10.04 -4.96
C PHE A 80 -10.51 -9.79 -6.46
N ARG A 81 -10.73 -8.54 -6.85
CA ARG A 81 -10.50 -8.06 -8.21
C ARG A 81 -9.47 -6.93 -8.16
N PHE A 82 -8.36 -7.14 -8.87
CA PHE A 82 -7.24 -6.21 -8.92
C PHE A 82 -7.40 -5.25 -10.10
N ASP A 83 -6.78 -4.08 -9.99
CA ASP A 83 -6.70 -3.07 -11.06
C ASP A 83 -5.55 -3.31 -12.05
N ASP A 84 -4.66 -4.27 -11.76
CA ASP A 84 -3.61 -4.76 -12.65
C ASP A 84 -3.99 -6.17 -13.13
N ASP A 85 -4.52 -6.29 -14.34
CA ASP A 85 -4.95 -7.57 -14.94
C ASP A 85 -3.81 -8.59 -15.08
N SER A 86 -2.54 -8.15 -15.05
CA SER A 86 -1.39 -9.06 -15.11
C SER A 86 -1.09 -9.71 -13.75
N PHE A 87 -1.54 -9.11 -12.65
CA PHE A 87 -1.27 -9.61 -11.30
C PHE A 87 -2.06 -10.89 -11.03
N LEU A 88 -1.38 -11.95 -10.58
CA LEU A 88 -1.93 -13.29 -10.32
C LEU A 88 -2.53 -14.04 -11.53
N SER A 89 -2.45 -13.49 -12.74
CA SER A 89 -3.04 -14.08 -13.96
C SER A 89 -2.57 -15.50 -14.32
N ASN A 90 -1.37 -15.91 -13.90
CA ASN A 90 -0.76 -17.21 -14.23
C ASN A 90 -0.17 -17.91 -13.00
N ILE A 91 -0.80 -17.75 -11.83
CA ILE A 91 -0.35 -18.37 -10.59
C ILE A 91 -1.17 -19.62 -10.30
N ASP A 92 -0.50 -20.69 -9.87
CA ASP A 92 -1.15 -21.91 -9.42
C ASP A 92 -1.68 -21.79 -7.99
N ASP A 93 -2.67 -22.62 -7.65
CA ASP A 93 -3.33 -22.59 -6.34
C ASP A 93 -2.33 -22.88 -5.21
N GLU A 94 -1.38 -23.80 -5.42
CA GLU A 94 -0.36 -24.17 -4.43
C GLU A 94 0.56 -22.99 -4.09
N PHE A 95 1.00 -22.23 -5.09
CA PHE A 95 1.79 -21.03 -4.88
C PHE A 95 0.96 -19.97 -4.12
N LEU A 96 -0.30 -19.78 -4.49
CA LEU A 96 -1.17 -18.82 -3.81
C LEU A 96 -1.38 -19.19 -2.34
N GLU A 97 -1.65 -20.47 -2.04
CA GLU A 97 -1.76 -20.97 -0.67
C GLU A 97 -0.46 -20.76 0.13
N SER A 98 0.70 -20.91 -0.53
CA SER A 98 2.00 -20.71 0.12
C SER A 98 2.33 -19.24 0.39
N LYS A 99 1.87 -18.32 -0.47
CA LYS A 99 2.20 -16.88 -0.42
C LYS A 99 1.15 -16.03 0.28
N VAL A 100 -0.10 -16.50 0.31
CA VAL A 100 -1.24 -15.85 0.95
C VAL A 100 -1.92 -16.82 1.90
N PRO A 101 -1.20 -17.35 2.92
CA PRO A 101 -1.74 -18.36 3.82
C PRO A 101 -2.93 -17.86 4.64
N SER A 102 -3.04 -16.54 4.86
CA SER A 102 -4.19 -15.96 5.57
C SER A 102 -5.49 -16.08 4.77
N LEU A 103 -5.40 -16.19 3.44
CA LEU A 103 -6.57 -16.42 2.58
C LEU A 103 -6.91 -17.91 2.54
N ALA A 104 -5.91 -18.77 2.38
CA ALA A 104 -6.08 -20.22 2.36
C ALA A 104 -6.61 -20.78 3.69
N LYS A 105 -6.19 -20.18 4.81
CA LYS A 105 -6.61 -20.52 6.18
C LYS A 105 -7.43 -19.37 6.76
N TRP A 106 -8.42 -18.92 6.00
CA TRP A 106 -9.31 -17.87 6.41
C TRP A 106 -9.92 -18.16 7.79
N ASN A 107 -9.86 -17.17 8.67
CA ASN A 107 -10.41 -17.23 10.02
C ASN A 107 -11.44 -16.11 10.19
N GLU A 108 -12.71 -16.45 10.03
CA GLU A 108 -13.84 -15.54 10.13
C GLU A 108 -14.05 -14.95 11.53
N CYS A 109 -13.40 -15.53 12.54
CA CYS A 109 -13.45 -15.04 13.92
C CYS A 109 -12.36 -14.00 14.23
N ASP A 110 -11.35 -13.83 13.38
CA ASP A 110 -10.28 -12.84 13.57
C ASP A 110 -10.60 -11.54 12.80
N PRO A 111 -10.88 -10.41 13.48
CA PRO A 111 -11.14 -9.13 12.80
C PRO A 111 -9.94 -8.61 11.98
N ARG A 112 -8.73 -9.17 12.17
CA ARG A 112 -7.54 -8.84 11.37
C ARG A 112 -7.35 -9.75 10.16
N ALA A 113 -8.20 -10.76 9.95
CA ALA A 113 -8.04 -11.73 8.87
C ALA A 113 -7.88 -11.03 7.51
N LEU A 114 -8.74 -10.05 7.21
CA LEU A 114 -8.66 -9.28 5.97
C LEU A 114 -7.37 -8.43 5.88
N SER A 115 -6.97 -7.78 6.97
CA SER A 115 -5.72 -7.00 7.04
C SER A 115 -4.50 -7.86 6.75
N ASN A 116 -4.47 -9.11 7.24
CA ASN A 116 -3.39 -10.05 6.99
C ASN A 116 -3.34 -10.45 5.52
N VAL A 117 -4.48 -10.83 4.93
CA VAL A 117 -4.60 -11.16 3.51
C VAL A 117 -4.12 -10.00 2.63
N VAL A 118 -4.60 -8.78 2.88
CA VAL A 118 -4.21 -7.60 2.10
C VAL A 118 -2.72 -7.30 2.24
N SER A 119 -2.14 -7.47 3.44
CA SER A 119 -0.70 -7.31 3.65
C SER A 119 0.12 -8.32 2.84
N GLU A 120 -0.30 -9.57 2.83
CA GLU A 120 0.32 -10.66 2.06
C GLU A 120 0.21 -10.40 0.55
N LEU A 121 -0.98 -10.01 0.07
CA LEU A 121 -1.22 -9.67 -1.34
C LEU A 121 -0.38 -8.46 -1.79
N VAL A 122 -0.26 -7.41 -0.97
CA VAL A 122 0.59 -6.25 -1.30
C VAL A 122 2.07 -6.64 -1.34
N ASN A 123 2.51 -7.52 -0.45
CA ASN A 123 3.87 -8.06 -0.51
C ASN A 123 4.09 -8.89 -1.79
N LEU A 124 3.09 -9.66 -2.21
CA LEU A 124 3.15 -10.40 -3.46
C LEU A 124 3.12 -9.46 -4.68
N TYR A 125 2.38 -8.35 -4.60
CA TYR A 125 2.36 -7.31 -5.62
C TYR A 125 3.73 -6.62 -5.77
N LYS A 126 4.48 -6.41 -4.67
CA LYS A 126 5.88 -5.94 -4.72
C LYS A 126 6.75 -6.86 -5.57
N ILE A 127 6.66 -8.17 -5.30
CA ILE A 127 7.41 -9.18 -6.06
C ILE A 127 7.00 -9.15 -7.53
N HIS A 128 5.70 -9.02 -7.82
CA HIS A 128 5.17 -8.89 -9.18
C HIS A 128 5.76 -7.68 -9.92
N GLN A 129 5.80 -6.51 -9.29
CA GLN A 129 6.37 -5.30 -9.90
C GLN A 129 7.87 -5.43 -10.19
N VAL A 130 8.63 -6.07 -9.31
CA VAL A 130 10.05 -6.37 -9.56
C VAL A 130 10.22 -7.37 -10.70
N LYS A 131 9.34 -8.38 -10.81
CA LYS A 131 9.33 -9.30 -11.96
C LYS A 131 9.04 -8.56 -13.27
N LYS A 132 8.03 -7.69 -13.30
CA LYS A 132 7.74 -6.84 -14.48
C LYS A 132 8.92 -5.97 -14.88
N LEU A 133 9.69 -5.46 -13.90
CA LEU A 133 10.91 -4.71 -14.18
C LEU A 133 11.98 -5.58 -14.86
N HIS A 134 12.06 -6.86 -14.48
CA HIS A 134 13.00 -7.83 -15.05
C HIS A 134 12.58 -8.34 -16.44
N GLU A 135 11.30 -8.28 -16.82
CA GLU A 135 10.87 -8.71 -18.17
C GLU A 135 11.56 -7.92 -19.30
N ASP A 136 11.99 -6.70 -19.02
CA ASP A 136 12.94 -5.94 -19.86
C ASP A 136 14.32 -5.88 -19.18
N GLU A 137 15.03 -7.02 -19.19
CA GLU A 137 16.40 -7.13 -18.64
C GLU A 137 17.37 -6.11 -19.28
N SER A 138 17.07 -5.64 -20.49
CA SER A 138 17.87 -4.64 -21.21
C SER A 138 17.60 -3.21 -20.72
N SER A 139 16.59 -3.02 -19.89
CA SER A 139 16.21 -1.72 -19.38
C SER A 139 17.29 -1.15 -18.46
N ARG A 140 17.61 0.13 -18.68
CA ARG A 140 18.45 0.89 -17.75
C ARG A 140 17.88 0.88 -16.33
N ALA A 141 16.56 0.86 -16.19
CA ALA A 141 15.88 0.87 -14.89
C ALA A 141 16.19 -0.39 -14.06
N TYR A 142 16.22 -1.57 -14.67
CA TYR A 142 16.59 -2.81 -13.96
C TYR A 142 18.05 -2.81 -13.49
N PHE A 143 18.96 -2.28 -14.30
CA PHE A 143 20.36 -2.08 -13.90
C PHE A 143 20.47 -1.17 -12.68
N GLU A 144 19.77 -0.02 -12.68
CA GLU A 144 19.80 0.92 -11.55
C GLU A 144 19.19 0.30 -10.27
N TYR A 145 18.11 -0.47 -10.41
CA TYR A 145 17.53 -1.21 -9.29
C TYR A 145 18.54 -2.20 -8.67
N THR A 146 19.22 -2.97 -9.50
CA THR A 146 20.24 -3.94 -9.04
C THR A 146 21.43 -3.22 -8.39
N ALA A 147 21.85 -2.09 -8.96
CA ALA A 147 22.91 -1.26 -8.40
C ALA A 147 22.52 -0.67 -7.03
N LEU A 148 21.26 -0.23 -6.85
CA LEU A 148 20.73 0.25 -5.57
C LEU A 148 20.76 -0.85 -4.51
N LEU A 149 20.35 -2.08 -4.84
CA LEU A 149 20.37 -3.21 -3.90
C LEU A 149 21.77 -3.76 -3.63
N GLY A 150 22.75 -3.45 -4.50
CA GLY A 150 24.16 -3.80 -4.29
C GLY A 150 24.86 -2.95 -3.24
N ASP A 151 24.26 -1.83 -2.81
CA ASP A 151 24.77 -1.00 -1.72
C ASP A 151 24.48 -1.64 -0.35
N ALA A 152 25.46 -1.64 0.54
CA ALA A 152 25.32 -2.20 1.89
C ALA A 152 24.25 -1.48 2.73
N LEU A 153 23.88 -0.26 2.34
CA LEU A 153 22.93 0.57 3.05
C LEU A 153 21.48 0.42 2.58
N THR A 154 21.20 -0.22 1.44
CA THR A 154 19.85 -0.27 0.86
C THR A 154 19.40 -1.72 0.69
N SER A 155 18.22 -2.05 1.22
CA SER A 155 17.62 -3.38 1.09
C SER A 155 16.36 -3.35 0.24
N GLU A 156 15.84 -4.52 -0.15
CA GLU A 156 14.55 -4.65 -0.83
C GLU A 156 13.38 -4.06 -0.01
N TYR A 157 13.51 -4.00 1.32
CA TYR A 157 12.51 -3.38 2.19
C TYR A 157 12.57 -1.85 2.20
N ASP A 158 13.64 -1.27 1.68
CA ASP A 158 13.86 0.17 1.60
C ASP A 158 13.44 0.72 0.22
N VAL A 159 13.03 -0.13 -0.72
CA VAL A 159 12.69 0.26 -2.10
C VAL A 159 11.33 -0.31 -2.50
N GLU A 160 10.48 0.53 -3.07
CA GLU A 160 9.27 0.11 -3.79
C GLU A 160 9.39 0.46 -5.26
N VAL A 161 9.00 -0.48 -6.11
CA VAL A 161 9.04 -0.35 -7.56
C VAL A 161 7.63 -0.40 -8.10
N TRP A 162 7.28 0.51 -9.00
CA TRP A 162 6.07 0.42 -9.81
C TRP A 162 6.43 0.54 -11.28
N VAL A 163 5.98 -0.43 -12.08
CA VAL A 163 6.24 -0.54 -13.52
C VAL A 163 4.94 -0.29 -14.27
N GLY A 164 4.83 0.90 -14.86
CA GLY A 164 3.79 1.24 -15.81
C GLY A 164 4.23 1.00 -17.26
N ASN A 165 3.36 1.30 -18.22
CA ASN A 165 3.60 1.03 -19.64
C ASN A 165 4.85 1.73 -20.21
N HIS A 166 5.17 2.93 -19.72
CA HIS A 166 6.27 3.77 -20.25
C HIS A 166 7.12 4.41 -19.16
N ILE A 167 6.77 4.20 -17.89
CA ILE A 167 7.41 4.84 -16.75
C ILE A 167 7.64 3.80 -15.68
N VAL A 168 8.84 3.80 -15.13
CA VAL A 168 9.18 3.05 -13.91
C VAL A 168 9.35 4.06 -12.78
N GLU A 169 8.69 3.82 -11.66
CA GLU A 169 8.82 4.64 -10.46
C GLU A 169 9.53 3.86 -9.36
N PHE A 170 10.57 4.46 -8.81
CA PHE A 170 11.26 3.98 -7.62
C PHE A 170 10.92 4.91 -6.47
N LEU A 171 10.38 4.35 -5.40
CA LEU A 171 10.24 5.04 -4.12
C LEU A 171 11.27 4.44 -3.17
N ILE A 172 12.20 5.26 -2.71
CA ILE A 172 13.37 4.82 -1.93
C ILE A 172 13.30 5.46 -0.55
N ARG A 173 13.41 4.66 0.51
CA ARG A 173 13.54 5.15 1.87
C ARG A 173 14.97 5.57 2.14
N LEU A 174 15.16 6.84 2.48
CA LEU A 174 16.45 7.37 2.90
C LEU A 174 16.67 7.07 4.38
N LYS A 175 17.80 6.43 4.71
CA LYS A 175 18.22 6.18 6.10
C LYS A 175 18.78 7.44 6.73
N VAL A 176 17.89 8.31 7.17
CA VAL A 176 18.24 9.53 7.91
C VAL A 176 18.08 9.26 9.40
N ASP A 177 19.11 9.54 10.19
CA ASP A 177 19.00 9.50 11.64
C ASP A 177 18.24 10.72 12.15
N THR A 178 17.01 10.49 12.62
CA THR A 178 16.12 11.51 13.16
C THR A 178 16.09 11.55 14.69
N SER A 179 16.89 10.71 15.35
CA SER A 179 16.89 10.56 16.83
C SER A 179 17.20 11.86 17.58
N ARG A 180 17.84 12.82 16.92
CA ARG A 180 18.23 14.11 17.49
C ARG A 180 17.26 15.25 17.16
N LEU A 181 16.20 14.96 16.40
CA LEU A 181 15.20 15.98 16.07
C LEU A 181 14.26 16.20 17.27
N PRO A 182 13.85 17.45 17.51
CA PRO A 182 12.88 17.74 18.56
C PRO A 182 11.54 17.06 18.25
N GLU A 183 10.88 16.54 19.27
CA GLU A 183 9.53 16.00 19.16
C GLU A 183 8.55 17.13 18.81
N LEU A 184 7.75 16.91 17.77
CA LEU A 184 6.75 17.86 17.33
C LEU A 184 5.35 17.39 17.74
N TYR A 185 4.87 17.89 18.88
CA TYR A 185 3.48 17.78 19.26
C TYR A 185 2.65 18.76 18.42
N SER A 186 1.64 18.25 17.72
CA SER A 186 0.61 19.09 17.09
C SER A 186 -0.54 19.23 18.08
N GLU A 187 -1.16 20.42 18.17
CA GLU A 187 -2.31 20.63 19.06
C GLU A 187 -3.41 19.59 18.78
N GLY A 188 -3.72 18.75 19.78
CA GLY A 188 -4.77 17.74 19.70
C GLY A 188 -4.35 16.35 19.23
N ILE A 189 -3.05 16.05 19.07
CA ILE A 189 -2.56 14.70 18.74
C ILE A 189 -1.53 14.24 19.78
N GLU A 190 -1.82 13.17 20.53
CA GLU A 190 -0.92 12.57 21.53
C GLU A 190 0.17 11.66 20.91
N GLU A 191 0.07 11.36 19.61
CA GLU A 191 1.03 10.55 18.86
C GLU A 191 1.66 11.34 17.71
N ASN A 192 2.94 11.07 17.42
CA ASN A 192 3.62 11.64 16.26
C ASN A 192 2.86 11.26 14.97
N PRO A 193 2.27 12.22 14.23
CA PRO A 193 1.37 11.92 13.12
C PRO A 193 2.11 11.40 11.87
N GLY A 194 3.44 11.39 11.87
CA GLY A 194 4.26 10.91 10.77
C GLY A 194 5.29 9.89 11.21
N ILE A 195 5.68 9.01 10.29
CA ILE A 195 6.95 8.30 10.44
C ILE A 195 8.05 9.29 10.11
N ASP A 196 9.09 9.35 10.93
CA ASP A 196 10.30 10.13 10.68
C ASP A 196 11.13 9.56 9.51
N THR A 197 10.54 9.58 8.32
CA THR A 197 11.14 9.05 7.10
C THR A 197 11.21 10.12 6.03
N ALA A 198 12.36 10.16 5.38
CA ALA A 198 12.54 10.82 4.10
C ALA A 198 12.45 9.76 3.01
N LEU A 199 11.66 10.03 1.97
CA LEU A 199 11.50 9.17 0.81
C LEU A 199 11.95 9.94 -0.44
N LEU A 200 12.65 9.26 -1.34
CA LEU A 200 13.04 9.79 -2.64
C LEU A 200 12.25 9.05 -3.72
N LEU A 201 11.44 9.80 -4.46
CA LEU A 201 10.68 9.30 -5.59
C LEU A 201 11.41 9.65 -6.89
N VAL A 202 11.79 8.64 -7.67
CA VAL A 202 12.48 8.78 -8.95
C VAL A 202 11.66 8.15 -10.06
N ARG A 203 11.52 8.83 -11.19
CA ARG A 203 10.76 8.35 -12.34
C ARG A 203 11.69 8.15 -13.54
N TYR A 204 11.68 6.97 -14.16
CA TYR A 204 12.45 6.66 -15.37
C TYR A 204 11.53 6.59 -16.59
N PRO A 205 12.02 6.93 -17.81
CA PRO A 205 13.40 7.29 -18.15
C PRO A 205 13.81 8.72 -17.79
N ASN A 206 12.85 9.58 -17.42
CA ASN A 206 13.09 10.99 -17.09
C ASN A 206 13.59 11.15 -15.64
N SER A 207 14.76 10.59 -15.34
CA SER A 207 15.37 10.58 -13.99
C SER A 207 15.63 11.97 -13.41
N THR A 208 15.56 13.03 -14.23
CA THR A 208 15.58 14.43 -13.79
C THR A 208 14.38 14.83 -12.93
N ASN A 209 13.28 14.06 -12.97
CA ASN A 209 12.11 14.25 -12.11
C ASN A 209 12.22 13.41 -10.83
N ALA A 210 13.18 13.78 -9.98
CA ALA A 210 13.29 13.27 -8.63
C ALA A 210 12.53 14.18 -7.65
N GLU A 211 11.80 13.59 -6.72
CA GLU A 211 10.99 14.31 -5.74
C GLU A 211 11.33 13.80 -4.33
N LEU A 212 11.73 14.71 -3.44
CA LEU A 212 12.01 14.39 -2.04
C LEU A 212 10.75 14.61 -1.20
N ILE A 213 10.23 13.52 -0.64
CA ILE A 213 9.05 13.51 0.22
C ILE A 213 9.51 13.38 1.66
N LEU A 214 9.17 14.35 2.49
CA LEU A 214 9.58 14.41 3.89
C LEU A 214 8.38 14.27 4.82
N SER A 215 8.60 13.65 5.97
CA SER A 215 7.60 13.67 7.03
C SER A 215 7.28 15.11 7.47
N PRO A 216 6.10 15.37 8.05
CA PRO A 216 5.78 16.69 8.59
C PRO A 216 6.81 17.18 9.62
N GLN A 217 7.34 16.27 10.45
CA GLN A 217 8.37 16.58 11.44
C GLN A 217 9.69 16.99 10.78
N LEU A 218 10.13 16.26 9.75
CA LEU A 218 11.34 16.59 8.99
C LEU A 218 11.19 17.91 8.24
N THR A 219 10.05 18.11 7.56
CA THR A 219 9.74 19.34 6.81
C THR A 219 9.79 20.57 7.72
N LYS A 220 9.17 20.47 8.91
CA LYS A 220 9.14 21.57 9.88
C LYS A 220 10.51 21.81 10.51
N SER A 221 11.27 20.76 10.81
CA SER A 221 12.63 20.87 11.36
C SER A 221 13.62 21.51 10.38
N LEU A 222 13.44 21.25 9.07
CA LEU A 222 14.29 21.81 8.02
C LEU A 222 13.85 23.21 7.58
N GLY A 223 12.64 23.65 7.93
CA GLY A 223 12.19 25.03 7.70
C GLY A 223 11.67 25.32 6.29
N ASN A 224 10.84 24.43 5.73
CA ASN A 224 10.23 24.59 4.40
C ASN A 224 11.26 24.89 3.29
N ILE A 225 12.33 24.10 3.23
CA ILE A 225 13.35 24.23 2.19
C ILE A 225 12.73 23.80 0.86
N SER A 226 12.54 24.75 -0.05
CA SER A 226 12.33 24.45 -1.47
C SER A 226 13.68 24.17 -2.13
N LEU A 227 13.83 22.98 -2.70
CA LEU A 227 14.99 22.70 -3.56
C LEU A 227 14.91 23.62 -4.78
N PRO A 228 16.05 24.19 -5.24
CA PRO A 228 16.07 24.97 -6.47
C PRO A 228 15.61 24.10 -7.64
N GLN A 229 14.71 24.66 -8.46
CA GLN A 229 14.24 24.05 -9.71
C GLN A 229 15.36 23.89 -10.72
#